data_AF-X1C588-F1
#
_entry.id   AF-X1C588-F1
#
_cell.length_a   1.000
_cell.length_b   1.000
_cell.length_c   1.000
_cell.angle_alpha   90.00
_cell.angle_beta   90.00
_cell.angle_gamma   90.00
#
_symmetry.space_group_name_H-M   'P 1'
#
loop_
_entity.id
_entity.type
_entity.pdbx_description
1 polymer ?
#
loop_
_entity_poly.entity_id
_entity_poly.type
_entity_poly.pdbx_seq_one_letter_code
_entity_poly.pdbx_strand_id
1 'polypeptide(L)'
;MAKGKNDLILRDRMQFTFTGDDIPTLYGRVDLSDYVSIPKSEGLKIKEIRFQVRDPTLANVGSFNQLLLNPGATTTAAGAAFLKMYTTTTAYETAQDVGIGSPNVINVVEHQHYITLAQESAVNVGGNQLVSYFEYGVPDLHPDGFPVVTDLLIG
;
A
#
# COMPACT_ATOMS: atom_id res chain seq x y z
N MET A 1 10.57 1.80 16.60
CA MET A 1 11.30 0.62 16.12
C MET A 1 12.59 0.47 16.93
N ALA A 2 12.60 -0.39 17.94
CA ALA A 2 13.80 -0.66 18.71
C ALA A 2 14.65 -1.67 17.92
N LYS A 3 15.79 -1.23 17.37
CA LYS A 3 16.70 -2.10 16.61
C LYS A 3 17.33 -3.10 17.58
N GLY A 4 16.97 -4.37 17.48
CA GLY A 4 17.71 -5.44 18.13
C GLY A 4 19.13 -5.55 17.57
N LYS A 5 20.05 -6.13 18.35
CA LYS A 5 21.48 -6.24 17.95
C LYS A 5 21.70 -6.93 16.59
N ASN A 6 20.76 -7.75 16.15
CA ASN A 6 20.80 -8.51 14.90
C ASN A 6 19.74 -8.06 13.87
N ASP A 7 19.07 -6.92 14.11
CA ASP A 7 18.05 -6.43 13.20
C ASP A 7 18.66 -5.56 12.10
N LEU A 8 18.25 -5.84 10.87
CA LEU A 8 18.61 -5.07 9.69
C LEU A 8 17.42 -4.19 9.29
N ILE A 9 17.70 -2.92 8.96
CA ILE A 9 16.70 -2.00 8.41
C ILE A 9 17.09 -1.76 6.96
N LEU A 10 16.26 -2.25 6.06
CA LEU A 10 16.37 -2.00 4.63
C LEU A 10 15.45 -0.85 4.24
N ARG A 11 15.88 -0.06 3.27
CA ARG A 11 15.10 1.04 2.72
C ARG A 11 15.27 1.04 1.22
N ASP A 12 14.15 1.06 0.52
CA ASP A 12 14.14 1.14 -0.93
C ASP A 12 13.15 2.22 -1.41
N ARG A 13 13.33 2.68 -2.64
CA ARG A 13 12.46 3.64 -3.30
C ARG A 13 12.04 3.07 -4.65
N MET A 14 10.75 2.79 -4.76
CA MET A 14 10.11 2.47 -6.03
C MET A 14 9.38 3.70 -6.56
N GLN A 15 9.38 3.85 -7.88
CA GLN A 15 8.64 4.90 -8.57
C GLN A 15 7.79 4.27 -9.66
N PHE A 16 6.49 4.51 -9.59
CA PHE A 16 5.52 4.05 -10.57
C PHE A 16 5.04 5.25 -11.40
N THR A 17 4.76 5.02 -12.67
CA THR A 17 4.11 6.01 -13.54
C THR A 17 2.71 5.49 -13.86
N PHE A 18 1.70 6.25 -13.46
CA PHE A 18 0.30 5.90 -13.66
C PHE A 18 -0.22 6.57 -14.93
N THR A 19 -0.95 5.82 -15.76
CA THR A 19 -1.62 6.33 -16.95
C THR A 19 -3.09 5.92 -16.90
N GLY A 20 -3.98 6.86 -16.60
CA GLY A 20 -5.42 6.62 -16.45
C GLY A 20 -5.90 6.69 -14.99
N ASP A 21 -7.19 6.42 -14.79
CA ASP A 21 -7.86 6.49 -13.48
C ASP A 21 -7.77 5.14 -12.73
N ASP A 22 -8.13 4.03 -13.39
CA ASP A 22 -7.98 2.68 -12.87
C ASP A 22 -6.69 2.04 -13.39
N ILE A 23 -5.80 1.67 -12.48
CA ILE A 23 -4.49 1.10 -12.81
C ILE A 23 -4.51 -0.40 -12.52
N PRO A 24 -4.03 -1.27 -13.44
CA PRO A 24 -3.87 -2.69 -13.16
C PRO A 24 -2.83 -2.91 -12.05
N THR A 25 -2.81 -4.12 -11.50
CA THR A 25 -1.81 -4.47 -10.47
C THR A 25 -0.39 -4.35 -11.03
N LEU A 26 0.45 -3.59 -10.35
CA LEU A 26 1.86 -3.37 -10.68
C LEU A 26 2.71 -3.88 -9.54
N TYR A 27 3.86 -4.48 -9.86
CA TYR A 27 4.79 -4.95 -8.84
C TYR A 27 6.13 -4.25 -8.97
N GLY A 28 6.59 -3.71 -7.85
CA GLY A 28 8.01 -3.47 -7.60
C GLY A 28 8.64 -4.68 -6.92
N ARG A 29 9.95 -4.85 -7.08
CA ARG A 29 10.70 -5.93 -6.43
C ARG A 29 11.76 -5.33 -5.52
N VAL A 30 11.77 -5.78 -4.27
CA VAL A 30 12.88 -5.54 -3.34
C VAL A 30 13.78 -6.77 -3.39
N ASP A 31 14.97 -6.58 -3.93
CA ASP A 31 15.99 -7.62 -4.05
C ASP A 31 16.58 -7.94 -2.68
N LEU A 32 16.49 -9.20 -2.28
CA LEU A 32 17.04 -9.70 -1.01
C LEU A 32 18.18 -10.71 -1.22
N SER A 33 18.67 -10.88 -2.44
CA SER A 33 19.66 -11.92 -2.80
C SER A 33 20.96 -11.89 -1.98
N ASP A 34 21.35 -10.72 -1.44
CA ASP A 34 22.49 -10.59 -0.53
C ASP A 34 22.22 -11.14 0.89
N TYR A 35 20.95 -11.33 1.25
CA TYR A 35 20.50 -11.69 2.60
C TYR A 35 19.74 -13.02 2.67
N VAL A 36 19.25 -13.53 1.54
CA VAL A 36 18.53 -14.80 1.46
C VAL A 36 19.14 -15.69 0.39
N SER A 37 19.27 -16.98 0.71
CA SER A 37 19.83 -17.96 -0.22
C SER A 37 19.31 -19.36 0.10
N ILE A 38 18.52 -19.92 -0.81
CA ILE A 38 18.04 -21.31 -0.69
C ILE A 38 19.21 -22.30 -0.68
N PRO A 39 20.21 -22.20 -1.59
CA PRO A 39 21.34 -23.15 -1.58
C PRO A 39 22.17 -23.12 -0.30
N LYS A 40 22.28 -21.95 0.35
CA LYS A 40 23.04 -21.78 1.60
C LYS A 40 22.17 -21.93 2.86
N SER A 41 20.87 -22.17 2.72
CA SER A 41 19.91 -22.19 3.83
C SER A 41 19.92 -20.90 4.66
N GLU A 42 20.14 -19.77 4.00
CA GLU A 42 20.15 -18.44 4.61
C GLU A 42 18.78 -17.79 4.37
N GLY A 43 18.19 -17.25 5.43
CA GLY A 43 16.90 -16.58 5.37
C GLY A 43 16.80 -15.54 6.47
N LEU A 44 15.88 -14.61 6.27
CA LEU A 44 15.58 -13.57 7.24
C LEU A 44 14.10 -13.59 7.59
N LYS A 45 13.79 -13.12 8.79
CA LYS A 45 12.40 -12.89 9.19
C LYS A 45 12.10 -11.41 9.03
N ILE A 46 11.11 -11.11 8.20
CA ILE A 46 10.57 -9.76 8.13
C ILE A 46 9.74 -9.55 9.39
N LYS A 47 10.12 -8.56 10.20
CA LYS A 47 9.40 -8.19 11.44
C LYS A 47 8.44 -7.02 11.24
N GLU A 48 8.73 -6.16 10.28
CA GLU A 48 7.98 -4.93 10.05
C GLU A 48 8.22 -4.45 8.62
N ILE A 49 7.16 -3.96 7.98
CA ILE A 49 7.20 -3.26 6.69
C ILE A 49 6.41 -1.98 6.88
N ARG A 50 6.95 -0.87 6.37
CA ARG A 50 6.28 0.43 6.38
C ARG A 50 6.33 1.03 4.99
N PHE A 51 5.21 1.59 4.58
CA PHE A 51 5.10 2.33 3.33
C PHE A 51 5.09 3.83 3.59
N GLN A 52 5.70 4.58 2.69
CA GLN A 52 5.58 6.02 2.64
C GLN A 52 5.28 6.41 1.19
N VAL A 53 4.00 6.67 0.91
CA VAL A 53 3.58 7.16 -0.40
C VAL A 53 3.97 8.63 -0.52
N ARG A 54 4.62 8.97 -1.63
CA ARG A 54 5.15 10.30 -1.88
C ARG A 54 4.76 10.76 -3.28
N ASP A 55 4.45 12.03 -3.40
CA ASP A 55 4.24 12.69 -4.68
C ASP A 55 5.53 13.43 -5.09
N PRO A 56 6.22 12.99 -6.15
CA PRO A 56 7.47 13.62 -6.58
C PRO A 56 7.26 15.01 -7.21
N THR A 57 6.02 15.38 -7.58
CA THR A 57 5.70 16.67 -8.20
C THR A 57 5.50 17.79 -7.18
N LEU A 58 5.24 17.45 -5.90
CA LEU A 58 5.07 18.40 -4.81
C LEU A 58 6.39 18.72 -4.12
N ALA A 59 7.15 19.66 -4.72
CA ALA A 59 8.52 20.00 -4.36
C ALA A 59 8.80 20.27 -2.86
N ASN A 60 7.82 20.77 -2.10
CA ASN A 60 8.04 21.23 -0.72
C ASN A 60 7.54 20.27 0.37
N VAL A 61 6.56 19.41 0.05
CA VAL A 61 5.92 18.54 1.05
C VAL A 61 6.23 17.08 0.74
N GLY A 62 6.32 16.72 -0.55
CA GLY A 62 6.56 15.35 -1.01
C GLY A 62 5.53 14.33 -0.51
N SER A 63 4.43 14.77 0.09
CA SER A 63 3.38 13.91 0.63
C SER A 63 2.32 13.67 -0.43
N PHE A 64 1.89 12.42 -0.52
CA PHE A 64 0.79 12.04 -1.37
C PHE A 64 -0.54 12.69 -0.93
N ASN A 65 -1.38 13.09 -1.89
CA ASN A 65 -2.72 13.59 -1.63
C ASN A 65 -3.66 12.44 -1.23
N GLN A 66 -3.92 12.30 0.07
CA GLN A 66 -4.78 11.24 0.61
C GLN A 66 -6.25 11.33 0.19
N LEU A 67 -6.68 12.47 -0.37
CA LEU A 67 -8.06 12.63 -0.80
C LEU A 67 -8.39 11.74 -1.99
N LEU A 68 -7.43 11.39 -2.86
CA LEU A 68 -7.57 10.56 -4.07
C LEU A 68 -8.58 11.08 -5.12
N LEU A 69 -9.75 11.54 -4.69
CA LEU A 69 -10.74 12.32 -5.43
C LEU A 69 -10.52 13.82 -5.19
N ASN A 70 -11.04 14.64 -6.10
CA ASN A 70 -11.03 16.08 -5.97
C ASN A 70 -12.34 16.57 -5.34
N PRO A 71 -12.37 16.94 -4.04
CA PRO A 71 -13.58 17.47 -3.41
C PRO A 71 -13.80 18.92 -3.80
N GLY A 72 -15.05 19.30 -4.06
CA GLY A 72 -15.43 20.70 -4.32
C GLY A 72 -16.93 20.92 -4.33
N ALA A 73 -17.36 22.18 -4.17
CA ALA A 73 -18.77 22.57 -4.27
C ALA A 73 -19.38 22.27 -5.66
N THR A 74 -18.53 22.06 -6.67
CA THR A 74 -18.91 21.68 -8.04
C THR A 74 -18.94 20.18 -8.28
N THR A 75 -18.52 19.34 -7.32
CA THR A 75 -18.62 17.89 -7.45
C THR A 75 -20.10 17.51 -7.38
N THR A 76 -20.65 17.06 -8.51
CA THR A 76 -22.06 16.66 -8.65
C THR A 76 -22.25 15.14 -8.67
N ALA A 77 -21.16 14.37 -8.63
CA ALA A 77 -21.18 12.92 -8.56
C ALA A 77 -20.60 12.44 -7.22
N ALA A 78 -21.35 11.56 -6.54
CA ALA A 78 -20.76 10.75 -5.47
C ALA A 78 -19.67 9.86 -6.08
N GLY A 79 -18.64 9.55 -5.30
CA GLY A 79 -17.50 8.80 -5.79
C GLY A 79 -16.76 8.07 -4.69
N ALA A 80 -16.01 7.05 -5.08
CA ALA A 80 -15.08 6.35 -4.21
C ALA A 80 -13.75 6.16 -4.93
N ALA A 81 -12.65 6.29 -4.21
CA ALA A 81 -11.32 6.00 -4.70
C ALA A 81 -10.52 5.23 -3.66
N PHE A 82 -9.67 4.33 -4.14
CA PHE A 82 -8.94 3.38 -3.30
C PHE A 82 -7.49 3.30 -3.76
N LEU A 83 -6.58 3.21 -2.79
CA LEU A 83 -5.20 2.82 -3.01
C LEU A 83 -4.90 1.64 -2.09
N LYS A 84 -4.58 0.49 -2.68
CA LYS A 84 -4.17 -0.70 -1.96
C LYS A 84 -2.71 -0.98 -2.25
N MET A 85 -1.94 -1.22 -1.20
CA MET A 85 -0.53 -1.58 -1.26
C MET A 85 -0.29 -2.80 -0.40
N TYR A 86 0.56 -3.71 -0.84
CA TYR A 86 0.78 -4.95 -0.11
C TYR A 86 2.14 -5.57 -0.43
N THR A 87 2.67 -6.34 0.51
CA THR A 87 3.89 -7.11 0.27
C THR A 87 3.58 -8.59 0.19
N THR A 88 4.12 -9.24 -0.83
CA THR A 88 4.01 -10.69 -1.04
C THR A 88 5.35 -11.31 -1.43
N THR A 89 5.46 -12.64 -1.32
CA THR A 89 6.58 -13.40 -1.94
C THR A 89 6.18 -14.01 -3.28
N THR A 90 4.93 -13.86 -3.72
CA THR A 90 4.42 -14.38 -5.00
C THR A 90 3.46 -13.36 -5.60
N ALA A 91 3.63 -13.07 -6.88
CA ALA A 91 2.77 -12.13 -7.59
C ALA A 91 1.35 -12.72 -7.74
N TYR A 92 0.35 -11.91 -7.46
CA TYR A 92 -1.04 -12.18 -7.79
C TYR A 92 -1.37 -11.56 -9.15
N GLU A 93 -2.31 -12.15 -9.88
CA GLU A 93 -2.78 -11.56 -11.14
C GLU A 93 -3.53 -10.25 -10.89
N THR A 94 -4.29 -10.20 -9.80
CA THR A 94 -5.12 -9.04 -9.44
C THR A 94 -4.99 -8.69 -7.96
N ALA A 95 -5.01 -7.39 -7.64
CA ALA A 95 -5.04 -6.90 -6.26
C ALA A 95 -6.35 -7.22 -5.53
N GLN A 96 -7.40 -7.62 -6.25
CA GLN A 96 -8.68 -8.06 -5.67
C GLN A 96 -8.51 -9.39 -4.93
N ASP A 97 -7.63 -10.28 -5.40
CA ASP A 97 -7.40 -11.61 -4.82
C ASP A 97 -6.50 -11.59 -3.58
N VAL A 98 -5.91 -10.43 -3.28
CA VAL A 98 -4.98 -10.25 -2.17
C VAL A 98 -5.76 -9.85 -0.91
N GLY A 99 -5.94 -10.80 0.01
CA GLY A 99 -6.53 -10.57 1.32
C GLY A 99 -5.54 -10.86 2.45
N ILE A 100 -5.90 -10.46 3.67
CA ILE A 100 -5.08 -10.72 4.88
C ILE A 100 -4.90 -12.22 5.19
N GLY A 101 -5.78 -13.07 4.67
CA GLY A 101 -5.68 -14.53 4.77
C GLY A 101 -5.15 -15.22 3.50
N SER A 102 -4.82 -14.46 2.47
CA SER A 102 -4.31 -15.03 1.22
C SER A 102 -2.88 -15.54 1.43
N PRO A 103 -2.48 -16.64 0.75
CA PRO A 103 -1.14 -17.19 0.86
C PRO A 103 -0.06 -16.15 0.56
N ASN A 104 1.09 -16.25 1.23
CA ASN A 104 2.28 -15.44 0.91
C ASN A 104 2.07 -13.91 1.03
N VAL A 105 1.00 -13.45 1.67
CA VAL A 105 0.78 -12.03 2.00
C VAL A 105 1.43 -11.71 3.34
N ILE A 106 2.29 -10.69 3.35
CA ILE A 106 3.09 -10.29 4.51
C ILE A 106 2.48 -9.08 5.23
N ASN A 107 2.01 -8.11 4.46
CA ASN A 107 1.26 -6.95 4.97
C ASN A 107 0.31 -6.40 3.90
N VAL A 108 -0.72 -5.69 4.34
CA VAL A 108 -1.68 -5.00 3.47
C VAL A 108 -2.00 -3.63 4.05
N VAL A 109 -2.02 -2.61 3.19
CA VAL A 109 -2.38 -1.24 3.52
C VAL A 109 -3.38 -0.73 2.50
N GLU A 110 -4.44 -0.09 2.99
CA GLU A 110 -5.48 0.50 2.16
C GLU A 110 -5.79 1.94 2.57
N HIS A 111 -5.77 2.84 1.60
CA HIS A 111 -6.37 4.16 1.71
C HIS A 111 -7.71 4.12 1.00
N GLN A 112 -8.78 4.50 1.70
CA GLN A 112 -10.12 4.52 1.15
C GLN A 112 -10.69 5.93 1.26
N HIS A 113 -11.29 6.40 0.17
CA HIS A 113 -11.96 7.69 0.12
C HIS A 113 -13.36 7.54 -0.43
N TYR A 114 -14.32 8.16 0.25
CA TYR A 114 -15.71 8.21 -0.19
C TYR A 114 -16.22 9.64 -0.11
N ILE A 115 -16.86 10.10 -1.19
CA ILE A 115 -17.61 11.35 -1.25
C ILE A 115 -19.08 10.98 -1.44
N THR A 116 -19.92 11.38 -0.49
CA THR A 116 -21.37 11.37 -0.64
C THR A 116 -21.89 12.80 -0.75
N LEU A 117 -22.93 12.98 -1.55
CA LEU A 117 -23.53 14.27 -1.82
C LEU A 117 -24.99 14.27 -1.38
N ALA A 118 -25.44 15.39 -0.83
CA ALA A 118 -26.83 15.74 -0.70
C ALA A 118 -27.14 16.77 -1.79
N GLN A 119 -28.12 16.46 -2.64
CA GLN A 119 -28.47 17.32 -3.78
C GLN A 119 -29.95 17.70 -3.76
N GLU A 120 -30.23 18.96 -4.02
CA GLU A 120 -31.58 19.46 -4.32
C GLU A 120 -31.57 20.08 -5.71
N SER A 121 -32.48 19.65 -6.59
CA SER A 121 -32.56 20.13 -7.98
C SER A 121 -31.22 20.10 -8.72
N ALA A 122 -30.43 19.03 -8.55
CA ALA A 122 -29.09 18.85 -9.10
C ALA A 122 -28.03 19.86 -8.63
N VAL A 123 -28.33 20.65 -7.58
CA VAL A 123 -27.37 21.52 -6.90
C VAL A 123 -26.88 20.81 -5.64
N ASN A 124 -25.56 20.83 -5.41
CA ASN A 124 -24.97 20.32 -4.19
C ASN A 124 -25.37 21.23 -3.00
N VAL A 125 -26.14 20.69 -2.06
CA VAL A 125 -26.60 21.40 -0.85
C VAL A 125 -25.91 20.89 0.42
N GLY A 126 -24.99 19.93 0.28
CA GLY A 126 -24.25 19.33 1.39
C GLY A 126 -23.70 17.96 1.01
N GLY A 127 -23.09 17.29 1.98
CA GLY A 127 -22.53 15.97 1.74
C GLY A 127 -21.67 15.51 2.90
N ASN A 128 -21.15 14.30 2.79
CA ASN A 128 -20.16 13.79 3.72
C ASN A 128 -18.94 13.31 2.95
N GLN A 129 -17.79 13.41 3.61
CA GLN A 129 -16.55 12.88 3.09
C GLN A 129 -15.93 11.97 4.15
N LEU A 130 -15.59 10.76 3.76
CA LEU A 130 -14.89 9.79 4.60
C LEU A 130 -13.51 9.50 4.00
N VAL A 131 -12.47 9.75 4.79
CA VAL A 131 -11.10 9.31 4.51
C VAL A 131 -10.76 8.24 5.54
N SER A 132 -10.30 7.08 5.11
CA SER A 132 -9.93 5.98 5.99
C SER A 132 -8.59 5.39 5.60
N TYR A 133 -7.83 4.97 6.60
CA TYR A 133 -6.55 4.28 6.47
C TYR A 133 -6.63 2.98 7.25
N PHE A 134 -6.40 1.87 6.57
CA PHE A 134 -6.31 0.54 7.17
C PHE A 134 -4.92 -0.01 6.93
N GLU A 135 -4.29 -0.49 8.00
CA GLU A 135 -2.99 -1.15 7.92
C GLU A 135 -3.08 -2.45 8.72
N TYR A 136 -2.77 -3.54 8.03
CA TYR A 136 -2.51 -4.85 8.59
C TYR A 136 -1.02 -5.11 8.42
N GLY A 137 -0.26 -4.73 9.45
CA GLY A 137 1.18 -4.85 9.44
C GLY A 137 1.64 -6.29 9.63
N VAL A 138 2.94 -6.50 9.46
CA VAL A 138 3.57 -7.80 9.78
C VAL A 138 3.34 -8.21 11.24
N PRO A 139 3.39 -7.32 12.24
CA PRO A 139 3.08 -7.69 13.62
C PRO A 139 1.64 -8.20 13.82
N ASP A 140 0.70 -7.78 12.98
CA ASP A 140 -0.72 -8.16 13.08
C ASP A 140 -0.99 -9.51 12.41
N LEU A 141 -0.38 -9.75 11.25
CA LEU A 141 -0.59 -10.96 10.46
C LEU A 141 0.38 -12.10 10.82
N HIS A 142 1.62 -11.75 11.19
CA HIS A 142 2.74 -12.65 11.42
C HIS A 142 3.54 -12.22 12.65
N PRO A 143 3.01 -12.41 13.88
CA PRO A 143 3.60 -11.85 15.11
C PRO A 143 5.03 -12.34 15.38
N ASP A 144 5.40 -13.54 14.93
CA ASP A 144 6.75 -14.10 15.05
C ASP A 144 7.71 -13.68 13.92
N GLY A 145 7.24 -12.82 13.02
CA GLY A 145 7.89 -12.42 11.77
C GLY A 145 7.69 -13.42 10.64
N PHE A 146 7.61 -12.92 9.42
CA PHE A 146 7.41 -13.74 8.22
C PHE A 146 8.77 -14.23 7.67
N PRO A 147 9.02 -15.54 7.62
CA PRO A 147 10.28 -16.07 7.09
C PRO A 147 10.32 -15.91 5.57
N VAL A 148 11.39 -15.34 5.05
CA VAL A 148 11.62 -15.21 3.61
C VAL A 148 12.95 -15.83 3.21
N VAL A 149 12.89 -16.53 2.07
CA VAL A 149 14.04 -17.15 1.39
C VAL A 149 14.14 -16.69 -0.07
N THR A 150 13.33 -15.70 -0.44
CA THR A 150 13.22 -15.11 -1.77
C THR A 150 13.08 -13.59 -1.65
N ASP A 151 13.13 -12.92 -2.79
CA ASP A 151 12.79 -11.50 -2.92
C ASP A 151 11.37 -11.19 -2.45
N LEU A 152 11.14 -9.91 -2.16
CA LEU A 152 9.82 -9.37 -1.84
C LEU A 152 9.24 -8.65 -3.06
N LEU A 153 7.94 -8.80 -3.23
CA LEU A 153 7.16 -8.11 -4.24
C LEU A 153 6.24 -7.11 -3.53
N ILE A 154 6.30 -5.85 -3.96
CA ILE A 154 5.46 -4.77 -3.47
C ILE A 154 4.44 -4.45 -4.55
N GLY A 155 3.19 -4.78 -4.27
CA GLY A 155 2.04 -4.52 -5.13
C GLY A 155 1.21 -3.33 -4.66
#